data_AF-A0AAU5KII0-F1
#
_entry.id   AF-A0AAU5KII0-F1
#
_cell.length_a   1.000
_cell.length_b   1.000
_cell.length_c   1.000
_cell.angle_alpha   90.00
_cell.angle_beta   90.00
_cell.angle_gamma   90.00
#
_symmetry.space_group_name_H-M   'P 1'
#
loop_
_entity.id
_entity.type
_entity.pdbx_description
1 polymer ?
#
loop_
_entity_poly.entity_id
_entity_poly.type
_entity_poly.pdbx_seq_one_letter_code
_entity_poly.pdbx_strand_id
1 'polypeptide(L)' 'MSNAVPVQGYDPAGAPGLEWIKSSMCRPTQLDDCIGLAADGDRVRIGITTDPDQIPLTATRDELSAFVRGAQAGDFDHLI' A
#
# COMPACT_ATOMS: atom_id res chain seq x y z
N MET A 1 -6.43 15.19 -7.09
CA MET A 1 -5.55 14.30 -7.89
C MET A 1 -4.61 13.61 -6.92
N SER A 2 -4.43 12.30 -7.02
CA SER A 2 -3.52 11.56 -6.13
C SER A 2 -2.08 11.86 -6.52
N ASN A 3 -1.21 12.07 -5.54
CA ASN A 3 0.24 12.17 -5.76
C ASN A 3 0.94 10.80 -5.66
N ALA A 4 0.21 9.72 -5.38
CA ALA A 4 0.78 8.39 -5.26
C ALA A 4 1.51 7.96 -6.55
N VAL A 5 2.59 7.21 -6.40
CA VAL A 5 3.45 6.81 -7.52
C VAL A 5 3.26 5.30 -7.80
N PRO A 6 3.25 4.87 -9.07
CA PRO A 6 3.16 3.45 -9.40
C PRO A 6 4.35 2.65 -8.88
N VAL A 7 4.11 1.40 -8.47
CA VAL A 7 5.16 0.44 -8.11
C VAL A 7 5.44 -0.45 -9.31
N GLN A 8 6.61 -0.29 -9.92
CA GLN A 8 6.99 -1.07 -11.11
C GLN A 8 7.56 -2.43 -10.70
N GLY A 9 7.07 -3.50 -11.33
CA GLY A 9 7.61 -4.86 -11.14
C GLY A 9 7.20 -5.56 -9.85
N TYR A 10 6.32 -4.96 -9.04
CA TYR A 10 5.72 -5.60 -7.87
C TYR A 10 4.42 -6.31 -8.28
N ASP A 11 4.44 -7.64 -8.24
CA ASP A 11 3.31 -8.49 -8.64
C ASP A 11 3.21 -9.71 -7.69
N PRO A 12 2.71 -9.54 -6.46
CA PRO A 12 2.71 -10.59 -5.46
C PRO A 12 1.72 -11.72 -5.82
N ALA A 13 2.11 -12.98 -5.59
CA ALA A 13 1.33 -14.14 -5.98
C ALA A 13 -0.10 -14.19 -5.38
N GLY A 14 -0.31 -13.56 -4.22
CA GLY A 14 -1.61 -13.47 -3.54
C GLY A 14 -2.56 -12.40 -4.09
N ALA A 15 -2.11 -11.58 -5.04
CA ALA A 15 -2.90 -10.53 -5.70
C ALA A 15 -2.27 -10.13 -7.05
N PRO A 16 -2.18 -11.07 -8.02
CA PRO A 16 -1.47 -10.83 -9.26
C PRO A 16 -2.23 -9.88 -10.20
N GLY A 17 -1.50 -9.10 -10.97
CA GLY A 17 -2.03 -8.23 -12.03
C GLY A 17 -2.74 -6.96 -11.55
N LEU A 18 -2.63 -6.61 -10.26
CA LEU A 18 -3.20 -5.37 -9.75
C LEU A 18 -2.29 -4.15 -10.03
N GLU A 19 -2.91 -2.98 -10.12
CA GLU A 19 -2.18 -1.71 -10.19
C GLU A 19 -1.76 -1.26 -8.78
N TRP A 20 -0.49 -1.45 -8.46
CA TRP A 20 0.08 -1.07 -7.17
C TRP A 20 0.61 0.35 -7.19
N ILE A 21 0.28 1.11 -6.14
CA ILE A 21 0.77 2.47 -5.90
C ILE A 21 1.42 2.57 -4.51
N LYS A 22 2.42 3.44 -4.36
CA LYS A 22 3.06 3.77 -3.08
C LYS A 22 3.03 5.27 -2.82
N SER A 23 3.33 5.66 -1.58
CA SER A 23 3.44 7.08 -1.22
C SER A 23 4.48 7.81 -2.08
N SER A 24 4.21 9.06 -2.46
CA SER A 24 5.21 9.92 -3.13
C SER A 24 6.42 10.25 -2.27
N MET A 25 6.32 10.03 -0.95
CA MET A 25 7.44 10.20 -0.01
C MET A 25 8.41 9.01 -0.03
N CYS A 26 8.02 7.90 -0.65
CA CYS A 26 8.94 6.80 -0.94
C CYS A 26 10.03 7.28 -1.90
N ARG A 27 11.22 6.68 -1.78
CA ARG A 27 12.26 6.88 -2.77
C ARG A 27 11.74 6.44 -4.17
N PRO A 28 12.29 7.01 -5.25
CA PRO A 28 11.84 6.73 -6.61
C PRO A 28 12.42 5.44 -7.20
N THR A 29 13.17 4.64 -6.41
CA THR A 29 13.70 3.37 -6.89
C THR A 29 12.60 2.30 -6.96
N GLN A 30 12.75 1.33 -7.87
CA GLN A 30 11.64 0.46 -8.33
C GLN A 30 11.01 -0.38 -7.21
N LEU A 31 11.82 -0.89 -6.27
CA LEU A 31 11.39 -1.68 -5.11
C LEU A 31 12.11 -1.13 -3.89
N ASP A 32 11.52 -0.11 -3.26
CA ASP A 32 11.98 0.43 -1.98
C ASP A 32 11.17 -0.18 -0.85
N ASP A 33 11.68 -0.14 0.39
CA ASP A 33 11.01 -0.59 1.62
C ASP A 33 9.80 0.30 1.94
N CYS A 34 8.76 0.17 1.13
CA CYS A 34 7.53 0.93 1.20
C CYS A 34 6.33 0.02 1.30
N ILE A 35 5.29 0.56 1.91
CA ILE A 35 3.96 -0.04 1.87
C ILE A 35 3.31 0.39 0.54
N GLY A 36 2.92 -0.61 -0.25
CA GLY A 36 2.13 -0.47 -1.47
C GLY A 36 0.66 -0.74 -1.19
N LEU A 37 -0.20 -0.10 -1.99
CA LEU A 37 -1.64 -0.26 -1.96
C LEU A 37 -2.14 -0.57 -3.38
N ALA A 38 -3.13 -1.44 -3.51
CA ALA A 38 -3.83 -1.69 -4.77
C ALA A 38 -5.33 -1.89 -4.56
N ALA A 39 -6.14 -1.38 -5.48
CA ALA A 39 -7.57 -1.66 -5.47
C ALA A 39 -7.83 -3.09 -5.99
N ASP A 40 -8.68 -3.82 -5.29
CA ASP A 40 -9.10 -5.18 -5.65
C ASP A 40 -10.61 -5.29 -5.45
N GLY A 41 -11.37 -4.84 -6.47
CA GLY A 41 -12.82 -4.69 -6.38
C GLY A 41 -13.27 -3.74 -5.25
N ASP A 42 -14.04 -4.27 -4.29
CA ASP A 42 -14.51 -3.57 -3.10
C ASP A 42 -13.49 -3.55 -1.95
N ARG A 43 -12.33 -4.18 -2.15
CA ARG A 43 -11.23 -4.27 -1.17
C ARG A 43 -10.01 -3.46 -1.61
N VAL A 44 -9.08 -3.34 -0.68
CA VAL A 44 -7.75 -2.79 -0.90
C VAL A 44 -6.72 -3.80 -0.40
N ARG A 45 -5.72 -4.08 -1.25
CA ARG A 45 -4.56 -4.90 -0.89
C ARG A 45 -3.44 -4.01 -0.36
N ILE A 46 -2.75 -4.47 0.68
CA ILE A 46 -1.66 -3.76 1.34
C ILE A 46 -0.46 -4.71 1.39
N GLY A 47 0.68 -4.32 0.84
CA GLY A 47 1.86 -5.18 0.72
C GLY A 47 3.16 -4.42 0.95
N ILE A 48 4.21 -5.14 1.35
CA ILE A 48 5.57 -4.60 1.44
C ILE A 48 6.21 -4.76 0.06
N THR A 49 6.56 -3.65 -0.58
CA THR A 49 6.95 -3.68 -2.01
C THR A 49 8.29 -4.34 -2.28
N THR A 50 9.13 -4.56 -1.26
CA THR A 50 10.40 -5.31 -1.36
C THR A 50 10.24 -6.81 -1.16
N ASP A 51 9.07 -7.28 -0.74
CA ASP A 51 8.78 -8.71 -0.50
C ASP A 51 7.54 -9.15 -1.28
N PRO A 52 7.69 -9.48 -2.58
CA PRO A 52 6.58 -9.95 -3.42
C PRO A 52 6.11 -11.37 -3.07
N ASP A 53 6.90 -12.13 -2.31
CA ASP A 53 6.52 -13.48 -1.87
C ASP A 53 5.54 -13.42 -0.67
N GLN A 54 5.54 -12.31 0.07
CA GLN A 54 4.56 -12.06 1.13
C GLN A 54 3.14 -11.93 0.55
N ILE A 55 2.20 -12.69 1.13
CA ILE A 55 0.77 -12.53 0.81
C ILE A 55 0.30 -11.16 1.32
N PRO A 56 -0.22 -10.28 0.46
CA PRO A 56 -0.66 -8.96 0.89
C PRO A 56 -1.85 -9.03 1.83
N LEU A 57 -1.91 -8.14 2.83
CA LEU A 57 -3.10 -7.96 3.66
C LEU A 57 -4.28 -7.50 2.79
N THR A 58 -5.50 -7.88 3.17
CA THR A 58 -6.74 -7.41 2.54
C THR A 58 -7.54 -6.59 3.54
N ALA A 59 -7.90 -5.37 3.17
CA ALA A 59 -8.77 -4.50 3.94
C ALA A 59 -10.02 -4.13 3.14
N THR A 60 -11.14 -3.90 3.82
CA THR A 60 -12.26 -3.13 3.26
C THR A 60 -11.84 -1.67 3.04
N ARG A 61 -12.62 -0.96 2.20
CA ARG A 61 -12.46 0.49 2.06
C ARG A 61 -12.73 1.25 3.36
N ASP A 62 -13.65 0.77 4.19
CA ASP A 62 -13.99 1.40 5.47
C ASP A 62 -12.86 1.23 6.51
N GLU A 63 -12.27 0.04 6.60
CA GLU A 63 -11.10 -0.21 7.46
C GLU A 63 -9.91 0.67 7.04
N LEU A 64 -9.62 0.74 5.73
CA LEU A 64 -8.54 1.60 5.24
C LEU A 64 -8.85 3.09 5.48
N SER A 65 -10.10 3.51 5.31
CA SER A 65 -10.52 4.89 5.61
C SER A 65 -10.31 5.23 7.09
N ALA A 66 -10.70 4.34 8.00
CA ALA A 66 -10.48 4.50 9.42
C ALA A 66 -8.98 4.58 9.75
N PHE A 67 -8.16 3.70 9.18
CA PHE A 67 -6.71 3.71 9.35
C PHE A 67 -6.08 5.04 8.87
N VAL A 68 -6.41 5.49 7.66
CA VAL A 68 -5.88 6.75 7.11
C VAL A 68 -6.27 7.94 7.98
N ARG A 69 -7.52 7.99 8.47
CA ARG A 69 -7.98 9.07 9.35
C ARG A 69 -7.27 9.07 10.70
N GLY A 70 -7.04 7.89 11.30
CA GLY A 70 -6.28 7.78 12.55
C GLY A 70 -4.81 8.19 12.36
N ALA A 71 -4.18 7.75 11.28
CA ALA A 71 -2.82 8.16 10.92
C ALA A 71 -2.71 9.68 10.71
N GLN A 72 -3.68 10.30 10.04
CA GLN A 72 -3.72 11.76 9.87
C GLN A 72 -3.95 12.52 11.18
N ALA A 73 -4.62 11.90 12.15
CA ALA A 73 -4.84 12.47 13.48
C ALA A 73 -3.64 12.32 14.42
N GLY A 74 -2.63 11.54 14.02
CA GLY A 74 -1.44 11.24 14.84
C GLY A 74 -1.64 10.09 15.83
N ASP A 75 -2.72 9.32 15.71
CA ASP A 75 -3.05 8.22 16.65
C ASP A 75 -1.92 7.17 16.74
N PHE A 76 -1.12 7.06 15.67
CA PHE A 76 -0.06 6.06 15.53
C PHE A 76 1.36 6.64 15.57
N ASP A 77 1.53 7.94 15.81
CA ASP A 77 2.84 8.60 15.74
C ASP A 77 3.85 8.04 16.75
N HIS A 78 3.36 7.47 17.85
CA HIS A 78 4.19 6.81 18.86
C HIS A 78 4.87 5.50 18.38
N LEU A 79 4.52 5.01 17.18
CA LEU A 79 5.10 3.79 16.58
C LEU A 79 6.27 4.08 15.62
N ILE A 80 6.54 5.34 15.28
CA ILE A 80 7.54 5.74 14.27
C ILE A 80 8.62 6.67 14.81
#